data_AF-A0A7Y6X8F0-F1
#
_entry.id   AF-A0A7Y6X8F0-F1
#
_cell.length_a   1.000
_cell.length_b   1.000
_cell.length_c   1.000
_cell.angle_alpha   90.00
_cell.angle_beta   90.00
_cell.angle_gamma   90.00
#
_symmetry.space_group_name_H-M   'P 1'
#
loop_
_entity.id
_entity.type
_entity.pdbx_description
1 polymer ?
#
loop_
_entity_poly.entity_id
_entity_poly.type
_entity_poly.pdbx_seq_one_letter_code
_entity_poly.pdbx_strand_id
1 'polypeptide(L)'
;MRLKHFAFSVLPAAALVTAMACFSDPVYPGNQLLGTFQFEARLDPANTTCDAAMPEFAQLDDGGVFRFEGTFSKNDDGGAGWFTVQGFDREAKYEGQLVDSQLKATAPRSSCGTGCKDSQIEESLNVTLFSDSQAGLLNRNCAAFDGGIPDASPPAPTENGYDVSLACGSLTDVFLPGSCTCTPTTCKTAYKVQGVRRD
;
A
#
# COMPACT_ATOMS: atom_id res chain seq x y z
N MET A 1 66.28 -10.31 46.58
CA MET A 1 66.10 -10.63 45.14
C MET A 1 64.77 -11.33 44.94
N ARG A 2 63.80 -10.71 44.26
CA ARG A 2 62.97 -11.35 43.22
C ARG A 2 62.17 -10.27 42.47
N LEU A 3 62.24 -10.38 41.16
CA LEU A 3 61.93 -9.37 40.15
C LEU A 3 60.42 -9.13 39.95
N LYS A 4 60.11 -7.91 39.49
CA LYS A 4 58.86 -7.43 38.88
C LYS A 4 58.55 -8.12 37.53
N HIS A 5 57.33 -7.82 37.07
CA HIS A 5 56.71 -7.93 35.72
C HIS A 5 55.89 -9.21 35.48
N PHE A 6 54.76 -9.24 34.76
CA PHE A 6 54.16 -8.33 33.78
C PHE A 6 52.62 -8.35 33.92
N ALA A 7 51.99 -7.19 33.72
CA ALA A 7 50.57 -7.08 33.41
C ALA A 7 50.35 -7.40 31.93
N PHE A 8 49.36 -8.24 31.62
CA PHE A 8 48.79 -8.34 30.28
C PHE A 8 47.27 -8.19 30.38
N SER A 9 46.83 -7.06 29.87
CA SER A 9 45.46 -6.64 29.64
C SER A 9 44.80 -7.58 28.64
N VAL A 10 43.70 -8.21 29.02
CA VAL A 10 42.82 -8.92 28.08
C VAL A 10 41.50 -8.15 28.03
N LEU A 11 41.38 -7.30 27.01
CA LEU A 11 40.12 -6.68 26.60
C LEU A 11 39.19 -7.78 26.09
N PRO A 12 37.95 -7.96 26.60
CA PRO A 12 36.99 -8.83 25.96
C PRO A 12 36.46 -8.14 24.70
N ALA A 13 36.63 -8.82 23.57
CA ALA A 13 36.13 -8.43 22.26
C ALA A 13 34.61 -8.17 22.32
N ALA A 14 34.22 -6.99 21.85
CA ALA A 14 32.83 -6.65 21.63
C ALA A 14 32.24 -7.58 20.56
N ALA A 15 31.35 -8.48 20.98
CA ALA A 15 30.49 -9.23 20.08
C ALA A 15 29.43 -8.27 19.51
N LEU A 16 29.73 -7.67 18.36
CA LEU A 16 28.73 -7.05 17.49
C LEU A 16 27.87 -8.18 16.91
N VAL A 17 26.77 -8.49 17.59
CA VAL A 17 25.68 -9.29 17.00
C VAL A 17 25.00 -8.39 15.98
N THR A 18 25.42 -8.48 14.72
CA THR A 18 24.65 -7.93 13.60
C THR A 18 23.37 -8.73 13.52
N ALA A 19 22.28 -8.16 14.05
CA ALA A 19 20.93 -8.58 13.71
C ALA A 19 20.77 -8.40 12.20
N MET A 20 21.01 -9.47 11.44
CA MET A 20 20.46 -9.58 10.10
C MET A 20 18.94 -9.64 10.30
N ALA A 21 18.27 -8.50 10.15
CA ALA A 21 16.86 -8.51 9.85
C ALA A 21 16.72 -9.27 8.53
N CYS A 22 16.33 -10.54 8.62
CA CYS A 22 15.81 -11.25 7.47
C CYS A 22 14.62 -10.44 6.98
N PHE A 23 14.78 -9.72 5.86
CA PHE A 23 13.66 -9.33 5.04
C PHE A 23 13.05 -10.64 4.55
N SER A 24 12.11 -11.19 5.30
CA SER A 24 11.22 -12.21 4.77
C SER A 24 10.40 -11.51 3.71
N ASP A 25 10.57 -11.92 2.44
CA ASP A 25 9.72 -11.48 1.34
C ASP A 25 8.25 -11.60 1.79
N PRO A 26 7.41 -10.57 1.56
CA PRO A 26 6.03 -10.61 1.99
C PRO A 26 5.37 -11.87 1.43
N VAL A 27 4.85 -12.71 2.33
CA VAL A 27 4.08 -13.90 1.96
C VAL A 27 2.73 -13.40 1.49
N TYR A 28 2.45 -13.55 0.19
CA TYR A 28 1.15 -13.24 -0.41
C TYR A 28 0.41 -14.55 -0.72
N PRO A 29 -0.93 -14.58 -0.61
CA PRO A 29 -1.72 -15.72 -1.06
C PRO A 29 -1.74 -15.85 -2.58
N GLY A 30 -2.16 -17.01 -3.07
CA GLY A 30 -2.25 -17.32 -4.50
C GLY A 30 -0.96 -17.93 -5.06
N ASN A 31 -1.04 -18.39 -6.31
CA ASN A 31 0.07 -19.05 -7.02
C ASN A 31 0.63 -18.18 -8.16
N GLN A 32 0.06 -17.00 -8.40
CA GLN A 32 0.47 -16.09 -9.44
C GLN A 32 0.70 -14.68 -8.88
N LEU A 33 1.96 -14.27 -8.80
CA LEU A 33 2.38 -12.92 -8.46
C LEU A 33 2.24 -11.99 -9.68
N LEU A 34 1.46 -10.92 -9.56
CA LEU A 34 1.35 -9.88 -10.60
C LEU A 34 2.43 -8.81 -10.43
N GLY A 35 2.83 -8.55 -9.19
CA GLY A 35 3.95 -7.67 -8.85
C GLY A 35 3.78 -7.00 -7.50
N THR A 36 4.89 -6.47 -6.99
CA THR A 36 4.92 -5.58 -5.83
C THR A 36 5.15 -4.15 -6.33
N PHE A 37 4.42 -3.19 -5.78
CA PHE A 37 4.39 -1.81 -6.25
C PHE A 37 4.69 -0.86 -5.12
N GLN A 38 5.53 0.15 -5.41
CA GLN A 38 5.62 1.34 -4.60
C GLN A 38 4.50 2.30 -5.04
N PHE A 39 3.49 2.46 -4.19
CA PHE A 39 2.41 3.41 -4.41
C PHE A 39 2.76 4.78 -3.89
N GLU A 40 2.31 5.78 -4.64
CA GLU A 40 2.18 7.15 -4.23
C GLU A 40 0.70 7.53 -4.31
N ALA A 41 0.11 7.86 -3.17
CA ALA A 41 -1.25 8.33 -3.05
C ALA A 41 -1.24 9.84 -2.82
N ARG A 42 -1.84 10.59 -3.75
CA ARG A 42 -1.94 12.05 -3.70
C ARG A 42 -3.38 12.44 -3.41
N LEU A 43 -3.58 13.30 -2.43
CA LEU A 43 -4.92 13.78 -2.05
C LEU A 43 -5.64 14.34 -3.29
N ASP A 44 -6.92 14.00 -3.43
CA ASP A 44 -7.84 14.58 -4.41
C ASP A 44 -8.80 15.53 -3.67
N PRO A 45 -8.50 16.85 -3.64
CA PRO A 45 -9.31 17.81 -2.91
C PRO A 45 -10.72 17.96 -3.47
N ALA A 46 -10.90 17.72 -4.78
CA ALA A 46 -12.21 17.85 -5.43
C ALA A 46 -13.19 16.75 -4.98
N ASN A 47 -12.67 15.60 -4.55
CA ASN A 47 -13.46 14.46 -4.12
C ASN A 47 -13.41 14.20 -2.61
N THR A 48 -12.58 14.93 -1.86
CA THR A 48 -12.45 14.82 -0.41
C THR A 48 -13.50 15.67 0.30
N THR A 49 -14.22 15.08 1.26
CA THR A 49 -15.23 15.76 2.09
C THR A 49 -14.82 15.85 3.57
N CYS A 50 -13.83 15.07 4.00
CA CYS A 50 -13.24 15.26 5.32
C CYS A 50 -12.43 16.57 5.36
N ASP A 51 -12.57 17.34 6.44
CA ASP A 51 -11.78 18.54 6.70
C ASP A 51 -10.29 18.20 6.89
N ALA A 52 -9.44 18.76 6.03
CA ALA A 52 -7.99 18.57 6.06
C ALA A 52 -7.33 19.13 7.33
N ALA A 53 -8.02 19.97 8.10
CA ALA A 53 -7.54 20.45 9.40
C ALA A 53 -7.70 19.40 10.54
N MET A 54 -8.36 18.27 10.27
CA MET A 54 -8.54 17.21 11.26
C MET A 54 -7.19 16.51 11.57
N PRO A 55 -6.90 16.19 12.84
CA PRO A 55 -5.64 15.53 13.25
C PRO A 55 -5.33 14.22 12.51
N GLU A 56 -6.35 13.54 12.00
CA GLU A 56 -6.25 12.30 11.25
C GLU A 56 -5.60 12.48 9.85
N PHE A 57 -5.51 13.72 9.35
CA PHE A 57 -4.74 14.06 8.14
C PHE A 57 -3.25 14.28 8.40
N ALA A 58 -2.80 14.27 9.66
CA ALA A 58 -1.40 14.55 10.02
C ALA A 58 -0.39 13.49 9.49
N GLN A 59 -0.86 12.42 8.85
CA GLN A 59 -0.01 11.43 8.19
C GLN A 59 0.35 11.79 6.74
N LEU A 60 -0.27 12.83 6.16
CA LEU A 60 0.13 13.33 4.85
C LEU A 60 1.38 14.21 4.98
N ASP A 61 2.29 14.11 4.01
CA ASP A 61 3.36 15.10 3.87
C ASP A 61 2.78 16.47 3.49
N ASP A 62 3.62 17.52 3.52
CA ASP A 62 3.22 18.88 3.15
C ASP A 62 2.61 18.99 1.73
N GLY A 63 2.84 17.98 0.87
CA GLY A 63 2.28 17.88 -0.47
C GLY A 63 0.94 17.14 -0.56
N GLY A 64 0.37 16.69 0.56
CA GLY A 64 -0.83 15.86 0.58
C GLY A 64 -0.57 14.45 0.05
N VAL A 65 0.67 13.96 0.17
CA VAL A 65 1.11 12.67 -0.38
C VAL A 65 1.47 11.72 0.74
N PHE A 66 1.14 10.45 0.56
CA PHE A 66 1.72 9.37 1.32
C PHE A 66 2.11 8.21 0.40
N ARG A 67 3.01 7.36 0.90
CA ARG A 67 3.58 6.24 0.14
C ARG A 67 3.38 4.95 0.92
N PHE A 68 3.04 3.88 0.21
CA PHE A 68 2.92 2.54 0.76
C PHE A 68 3.36 1.51 -0.28
N GLU A 69 3.71 0.33 0.19
CA GLU A 69 4.03 -0.80 -0.66
C GLU A 69 2.85 -1.77 -0.67
N GLY A 70 2.53 -2.30 -1.84
CA GLY A 70 1.45 -3.27 -1.98
C GLY A 70 1.73 -4.29 -3.07
N THR A 71 1.28 -5.53 -2.85
CA THR A 71 1.51 -6.66 -3.74
C THR A 71 0.18 -7.17 -4.27
N PHE A 72 0.10 -7.38 -5.58
CA PHE A 72 -1.05 -8.02 -6.22
C PHE A 72 -0.72 -9.47 -6.55
N SER A 73 -1.62 -10.38 -6.20
CA SER A 73 -1.52 -11.78 -6.53
C SER A 73 -2.91 -12.37 -6.82
N LYS A 74 -2.95 -13.50 -7.54
CA LYS A 74 -4.18 -14.24 -7.81
C LYS A 74 -3.92 -15.72 -7.97
N ASN A 75 -4.99 -16.50 -8.09
CA ASN A 75 -4.91 -17.86 -8.60
C ASN A 75 -4.93 -17.86 -10.13
N ASP A 76 -4.15 -18.74 -10.73
CA ASP A 76 -4.10 -19.00 -12.18
C ASP A 76 -5.44 -19.44 -12.78
N ASP A 77 -6.28 -20.12 -11.98
CA ASP A 77 -7.65 -20.50 -12.33
C ASP A 77 -8.64 -19.33 -12.39
N GLY A 78 -8.21 -18.13 -11.98
CA GLY A 78 -9.01 -16.91 -11.95
C GLY A 78 -10.04 -16.85 -10.81
N GLY A 79 -10.01 -17.79 -9.87
CA GLY A 79 -11.04 -17.92 -8.83
C GLY A 79 -10.92 -16.95 -7.65
N ALA A 80 -9.69 -16.59 -7.26
CA ALA A 80 -9.44 -15.70 -6.12
C ALA A 80 -8.25 -14.79 -6.37
N GLY A 81 -8.30 -13.60 -5.77
CA GLY A 81 -7.30 -12.55 -5.93
C GLY A 81 -7.08 -11.79 -4.63
N TRP A 82 -5.89 -11.23 -4.46
CA TRP A 82 -5.47 -10.57 -3.24
C TRP A 82 -4.67 -9.30 -3.52
N PHE A 83 -4.82 -8.37 -2.58
CA PHE A 83 -3.92 -7.25 -2.40
C PHE A 83 -3.32 -7.34 -0.99
N THR A 84 -2.00 -7.45 -0.92
CA THR A 84 -1.26 -7.50 0.34
C THR A 84 -0.62 -6.15 0.60
N VAL A 85 -0.90 -5.53 1.75
CA VAL A 85 -0.34 -4.23 2.15
C VAL A 85 0.08 -4.28 3.61
N GLN A 86 1.32 -3.85 3.91
CA GLN A 86 1.88 -3.88 5.27
C GLN A 86 1.77 -5.26 5.97
N GLY A 87 1.82 -6.35 5.20
CA GLY A 87 1.69 -7.72 5.70
C GLY A 87 0.25 -8.18 5.99
N PHE A 88 -0.75 -7.38 5.62
CA PHE A 88 -2.17 -7.75 5.68
C PHE A 88 -2.70 -8.06 4.29
N ASP A 89 -3.32 -9.23 4.15
CA ASP A 89 -3.99 -9.65 2.92
C ASP A 89 -5.45 -9.21 2.95
N ARG A 90 -5.91 -8.65 1.84
CA ARG A 90 -7.34 -8.44 1.59
C ARG A 90 -7.74 -8.95 0.22
N GLU A 91 -9.00 -9.31 0.08
CA GLU A 91 -9.57 -9.77 -1.19
C GLU A 91 -9.44 -8.68 -2.26
N ALA A 92 -9.07 -9.09 -3.47
CA ALA A 92 -9.04 -8.24 -4.65
C ALA A 92 -9.76 -8.95 -5.79
N LYS A 93 -10.72 -8.25 -6.39
CA LYS A 93 -11.50 -8.71 -7.55
C LYS A 93 -10.84 -8.23 -8.82
N TYR A 94 -10.66 -9.14 -9.76
CA TYR A 94 -10.01 -8.87 -11.04
C TYR A 94 -11.03 -8.94 -12.17
N GLU A 95 -11.22 -7.84 -12.89
CA GLU A 95 -12.05 -7.76 -14.09
C GLU A 95 -11.19 -7.29 -15.27
N GLY A 96 -10.56 -8.25 -15.95
CA GLY A 96 -9.53 -7.96 -16.93
C GLY A 96 -8.31 -7.30 -16.27
N GLN A 97 -8.07 -6.03 -16.58
CA GLN A 97 -6.98 -5.22 -16.02
C GLN A 97 -7.38 -4.43 -14.76
N LEU A 98 -8.68 -4.36 -14.48
CA LEU A 98 -9.22 -3.64 -13.34
C LEU A 98 -9.11 -4.51 -12.08
N VAL A 99 -8.70 -3.88 -10.99
CA VAL A 99 -8.59 -4.48 -9.66
C VAL A 99 -9.38 -3.64 -8.67
N ASP A 100 -10.33 -4.26 -8.00
CA ASP A 100 -11.11 -3.67 -6.93
C ASP A 100 -10.81 -4.40 -5.62
N SER A 101 -10.36 -3.67 -4.60
CA SER A 101 -10.06 -4.23 -3.29
C SER A 101 -10.63 -3.35 -2.20
N GLN A 102 -11.47 -3.93 -1.35
CA GLN A 102 -12.18 -3.23 -0.29
C GLN A 102 -11.86 -3.85 1.07
N LEU A 103 -11.68 -3.01 2.08
CA LEU A 103 -11.45 -3.45 3.44
C LEU A 103 -12.23 -2.57 4.42
N LYS A 104 -12.89 -3.20 5.39
CA LYS A 104 -13.43 -2.52 6.57
C LYS A 104 -12.58 -2.86 7.77
N ALA A 105 -12.04 -1.84 8.42
CA ALA A 105 -11.26 -1.99 9.63
C ALA A 105 -11.82 -1.10 10.75
N THR A 106 -11.67 -1.55 12.00
CA THR A 106 -11.99 -0.71 13.15
C THR A 106 -10.97 0.42 13.24
N ALA A 107 -11.47 1.65 13.30
CA ALA A 107 -10.65 2.85 13.30
C ALA A 107 -11.21 3.85 14.32
N PRO A 108 -10.73 3.81 15.58
CA PRO A 108 -11.11 4.77 16.59
C PRO A 108 -10.64 6.16 16.19
N ARG A 109 -11.55 7.12 16.16
CA ARG A 109 -11.21 8.54 15.93
C ARG A 109 -11.17 9.31 17.24
N SER A 110 -10.07 10.04 17.46
CA SER A 110 -9.92 10.90 18.64
C SER A 110 -10.96 12.02 18.66
N SER A 111 -11.35 12.52 17.47
CA SER A 111 -12.42 13.49 17.26
C SER A 111 -13.80 13.01 17.75
N CYS A 112 -13.99 11.70 17.94
CA CYS A 112 -15.23 11.11 18.44
C CYS A 112 -15.20 10.79 19.95
N GLY A 113 -14.08 11.05 20.64
CA GLY A 113 -13.89 10.71 22.05
C GLY A 113 -13.58 9.23 22.31
N THR A 114 -13.35 8.87 23.57
CA THR A 114 -12.86 7.53 23.98
C THR A 114 -13.93 6.42 23.97
N GLY A 115 -15.19 6.78 23.67
CA GLY A 115 -16.32 5.85 23.63
C GLY A 115 -16.51 5.12 22.30
N CYS A 116 -15.76 5.49 21.27
CA CYS A 116 -16.01 5.06 19.89
C CYS A 116 -15.24 3.81 19.48
N LYS A 117 -15.70 2.68 20.00
CA LYS A 117 -15.08 1.38 19.77
C LYS A 117 -15.55 0.68 18.50
N ASP A 118 -16.68 1.11 17.94
CA ASP A 118 -17.33 0.53 16.76
C ASP A 118 -17.20 1.42 15.52
N SER A 119 -16.46 2.53 15.60
CA SER A 119 -16.14 3.32 14.40
C SER A 119 -15.17 2.56 13.50
N GLN A 120 -15.36 2.73 12.19
CA GLN A 120 -14.64 2.01 11.15
C GLN A 120 -14.14 2.96 10.07
N ILE A 121 -13.15 2.49 9.32
CA ILE A 121 -12.82 3.03 8.00
C ILE A 121 -13.10 1.94 6.98
N GLU A 122 -13.87 2.30 5.96
CA GLU A 122 -14.03 1.52 4.74
C GLU A 122 -13.04 2.08 3.71
N GLU A 123 -11.98 1.32 3.44
CA GLU A 123 -10.98 1.63 2.42
C GLU A 123 -11.35 0.90 1.12
N SER A 124 -11.32 1.62 0.00
CA SER A 124 -11.51 1.08 -1.34
C SER A 124 -10.35 1.49 -2.25
N LEU A 125 -9.58 0.51 -2.72
CA LEU A 125 -8.55 0.66 -3.74
C LEU A 125 -9.09 0.16 -5.07
N ASN A 126 -9.19 1.05 -6.06
CA ASN A 126 -9.60 0.72 -7.41
C ASN A 126 -8.50 1.13 -8.38
N VAL A 127 -7.86 0.16 -9.03
CA VAL A 127 -6.75 0.43 -9.95
C VAL A 127 -6.86 -0.36 -11.23
N THR A 128 -6.30 0.20 -12.29
CA THR A 128 -6.02 -0.50 -13.54
C THR A 128 -4.54 -0.85 -13.58
N LEU A 129 -4.24 -2.12 -13.85
CA LEU A 129 -2.89 -2.62 -14.06
C LEU A 129 -2.52 -2.55 -15.54
N PHE A 130 -1.34 -2.03 -15.83
CA PHE A 130 -0.82 -1.86 -17.18
C PHE A 130 0.46 -2.65 -17.40
N SER A 131 0.55 -3.27 -18.58
CA SER A 131 1.79 -3.92 -19.02
C SER A 131 2.89 -2.88 -19.25
N ASP A 132 4.13 -3.30 -19.44
CA ASP A 132 5.22 -2.37 -19.80
C ASP A 132 4.92 -1.59 -21.10
N SER A 133 4.32 -2.27 -22.09
CA SER A 133 3.95 -1.64 -23.37
C SER A 133 2.84 -0.61 -23.22
N GLN A 134 1.81 -0.88 -22.43
CA GLN A 134 0.73 0.07 -22.14
C GLN A 134 1.22 1.23 -21.28
N ALA A 135 2.05 0.96 -20.28
CA ALA A 135 2.65 2.00 -19.44
C ALA A 135 3.54 2.94 -20.26
N GLY A 136 4.27 2.43 -21.26
CA GLY A 136 5.02 3.23 -22.21
C GLY A 136 4.15 4.25 -22.95
N LEU A 137 2.95 3.87 -23.39
CA LEU A 137 1.99 4.77 -24.04
C LEU A 137 1.46 5.86 -23.11
N LEU A 138 1.38 5.58 -21.81
CA LEU A 138 1.03 6.56 -20.76
C LEU A 138 2.22 7.42 -20.31
N ASN A 139 3.39 7.29 -20.93
CA ASN A 139 4.66 7.85 -20.45
C ASN A 139 4.93 7.48 -18.97
N ARG A 140 4.47 6.31 -18.54
CA ARG A 140 4.54 5.79 -17.16
C ARG A 140 3.96 6.77 -16.13
N ASN A 141 2.93 7.54 -16.50
CA ASN A 141 2.33 8.55 -15.65
C ASN A 141 0.80 8.41 -15.64
N CYS A 142 0.24 8.16 -14.46
CA CYS A 142 -1.20 8.03 -14.26
C CYS A 142 -1.98 9.32 -14.49
N ALA A 143 -1.33 10.48 -14.56
CA ALA A 143 -1.98 11.72 -14.98
C ALA A 143 -2.43 11.70 -16.46
N ALA A 144 -1.82 10.84 -17.28
CA ALA A 144 -2.23 10.62 -18.66
C ALA A 144 -3.32 9.54 -18.80
N PHE A 145 -3.68 8.85 -17.71
CA PHE A 145 -4.75 7.86 -17.70
C PHE A 145 -6.10 8.54 -17.50
N ASP A 146 -6.99 8.41 -18.49
CA ASP A 146 -8.32 9.02 -18.53
C ASP A 146 -9.46 8.03 -18.25
N GLY A 147 -9.12 6.79 -17.88
CA GLY A 147 -10.06 5.67 -17.71
C GLY A 147 -10.08 4.71 -18.90
N GLY A 148 -9.47 5.06 -20.04
CA GLY A 148 -9.31 4.17 -21.18
C GLY A 148 -8.06 3.28 -21.10
N ILE A 149 -8.18 2.02 -21.52
CA ILE A 149 -7.01 1.13 -21.65
C ILE A 149 -6.28 1.46 -22.98
N PRO A 150 -4.98 1.78 -22.96
CA PRO A 150 -4.21 1.99 -24.18
C PRO A 150 -4.21 0.74 -25.08
N ASP A 151 -4.28 0.95 -26.40
CA ASP A 151 -4.25 -0.11 -27.41
C ASP A 151 -2.83 -0.71 -27.55
N ALA A 152 -2.51 -1.61 -26.64
CA ALA A 152 -1.27 -2.41 -26.60
C ALA A 152 -1.54 -3.73 -25.86
N SER A 153 -0.52 -4.60 -25.77
CA SER A 153 -0.66 -5.91 -25.15
C SER A 153 -1.11 -5.78 -23.68
N PRO A 154 -2.20 -6.46 -23.28
CA PRO A 154 -2.63 -6.47 -21.89
C PRO A 154 -1.64 -7.26 -21.02
N PRO A 155 -1.66 -7.05 -19.70
CA PRO A 155 -0.84 -7.81 -18.77
C PRO A 155 -1.01 -9.32 -18.87
N ALA A 156 0.10 -10.05 -19.00
CA ALA A 156 0.19 -11.49 -19.16
C ALA A 156 1.44 -12.08 -18.47
N PRO A 157 1.48 -13.42 -18.26
CA PRO A 157 2.68 -14.10 -17.79
C PRO A 157 3.84 -14.02 -18.80
N THR A 158 5.07 -13.94 -18.28
CA THR A 158 6.34 -13.98 -19.01
C THR A 158 7.32 -14.93 -18.32
N GLU A 159 8.50 -15.14 -18.92
CA GLU A 159 9.58 -15.93 -18.32
C GLU A 159 10.06 -15.37 -16.96
N ASN A 160 9.90 -14.06 -16.73
CA ASN A 160 10.34 -13.37 -15.50
C ASN A 160 9.17 -13.04 -14.55
N GLY A 161 8.04 -13.73 -14.69
CA GLY A 161 6.81 -13.46 -13.94
C GLY A 161 5.79 -12.69 -14.78
N TYR A 162 4.82 -12.02 -14.16
CA TYR A 162 3.82 -11.23 -14.88
C TYR A 162 4.42 -9.93 -15.43
N ASP A 163 3.91 -9.34 -16.51
CA ASP A 163 4.49 -8.12 -17.14
C ASP A 163 3.80 -6.80 -16.74
N VAL A 164 3.18 -6.72 -15.56
CA VAL A 164 2.62 -5.46 -15.06
C VAL A 164 3.75 -4.54 -14.64
N SER A 165 3.69 -3.26 -15.01
CA SER A 165 4.73 -2.27 -14.65
C SER A 165 4.17 -1.03 -13.96
N LEU A 166 2.88 -0.72 -14.17
CA LEU A 166 2.23 0.48 -13.66
C LEU A 166 0.81 0.14 -13.18
N ALA A 167 0.40 0.72 -12.05
CA ALA A 167 -0.96 0.68 -11.55
C ALA A 167 -1.49 2.11 -11.42
N CYS A 168 -2.63 2.42 -12.02
CA CYS A 168 -3.26 3.75 -11.93
C CYS A 168 -4.70 3.65 -11.43
N GLY A 169 -5.08 4.55 -10.54
CA GLY A 169 -6.48 4.63 -10.14
C GLY A 169 -6.70 5.51 -8.92
N SER A 170 -7.55 5.06 -8.01
CA SER A 170 -7.90 5.79 -6.80
C SER A 170 -7.87 4.91 -5.55
N LEU A 171 -7.67 5.59 -4.43
CA LEU A 171 -7.84 5.06 -3.09
C LEU A 171 -8.81 5.97 -2.36
N THR A 172 -9.80 5.39 -1.69
CA THR A 172 -10.82 6.15 -0.96
C THR A 172 -10.99 5.56 0.43
N ASP A 173 -10.98 6.44 1.43
CA ASP A 173 -11.28 6.10 2.82
C ASP A 173 -12.58 6.77 3.22
N VAL A 174 -13.57 5.97 3.64
CA VAL A 174 -14.83 6.46 4.18
C VAL A 174 -14.86 6.19 5.67
N PHE A 175 -14.94 7.25 6.46
CA PHE A 175 -15.13 7.12 7.90
C PHE A 175 -16.58 6.79 8.23
N LEU A 176 -16.76 5.71 8.98
CA LEU A 176 -18.05 5.21 9.44
C LEU A 176 -18.08 5.32 10.98
N PRO A 177 -18.98 6.11 11.57
CA PRO A 177 -18.96 6.38 13.00
C PRO A 177 -19.50 5.23 13.85
N GLY A 178 -20.17 4.24 13.25
CA GLY A 178 -20.93 3.24 14.00
C GLY A 178 -22.07 3.91 14.79
N SER A 179 -22.16 3.59 16.08
CA SER A 179 -23.10 4.20 17.03
C SER A 179 -22.63 5.57 17.58
N CYS A 180 -21.46 6.04 17.17
CA CYS A 180 -20.90 7.28 17.68
C CYS A 180 -21.53 8.55 17.14
N THR A 181 -21.51 9.59 17.99
CA THR A 181 -21.79 10.96 17.59
C THR A 181 -20.47 11.67 17.28
N CYS A 182 -20.03 11.59 16.03
CA CYS A 182 -18.84 12.28 15.52
C CYS A 182 -19.22 13.53 14.72
N THR A 183 -18.31 14.51 14.69
CA THR A 183 -18.42 15.69 13.81
C THR A 183 -17.17 15.78 12.92
N PRO A 184 -17.28 15.60 11.59
CA PRO A 184 -18.47 15.15 10.88
C PRO A 184 -18.83 13.70 11.21
N THR A 185 -20.11 13.35 11.06
CA THR A 185 -20.61 12.00 11.38
C THR A 185 -20.02 10.96 10.44
N THR A 186 -20.00 11.26 9.14
CA THR A 186 -19.25 10.51 8.13
C THR A 186 -18.54 11.51 7.23
N CYS A 187 -17.39 11.12 6.71
CA CYS A 187 -16.70 11.89 5.69
C CYS A 187 -15.83 10.95 4.85
N LYS A 188 -15.40 11.44 3.70
CA LYS A 188 -14.62 10.70 2.71
C LYS A 188 -13.30 11.41 2.46
N THR A 189 -12.21 10.67 2.44
CA THR A 189 -10.94 11.13 1.91
C THR A 189 -10.65 10.38 0.62
N ALA A 190 -10.30 11.10 -0.44
CA ALA A 190 -10.06 10.51 -1.76
C ALA A 190 -8.63 10.82 -2.19
N TYR A 191 -7.98 9.85 -2.83
CA TYR A 191 -6.64 9.94 -3.35
C TYR A 191 -6.59 9.43 -4.79
N LYS A 192 -5.77 10.08 -5.62
CA LYS A 192 -5.28 9.51 -6.87
C LYS A 192 -4.04 8.69 -6.56
N VAL A 193 -3.97 7.46 -7.06
CA VAL A 193 -2.85 6.56 -6.81
C VAL A 193 -2.10 6.21 -8.08
N GLN A 194 -0.78 6.19 -7.95
CA GLN A 194 0.14 5.63 -8.94
C GLN A 194 1.04 4.61 -8.25
N GLY A 195 0.99 3.37 -8.71
CA GLY A 195 1.90 2.30 -8.30
C GLY A 195 2.93 2.06 -9.39
N VAL A 196 4.21 2.17 -9.05
CA VAL A 196 5.31 1.75 -9.93
C VAL A 196 5.85 0.43 -9.41
N ARG A 197 5.97 -0.57 -10.29
CA ARG A 197 6.47 -1.88 -9.91
C ARG A 197 7.89 -1.77 -9.33
N ARG A 198 8.15 -2.54 -8.28
CA ARG A 198 9.49 -2.80 -7.76
C ARG A 198 10.05 -4.06 -8.42
N ASP A 199 11.30 -3.96 -8.83
CA ASP A 199 12.10 -5.08 -9.33
C ASP A 199 12.48 -6.04 -8.20
#